data_AF-A0AAV1H6Q0-F1
#
_entry.id   AF-A0AAV1H6Q0-F1
#
_cell.length_a   1.000
_cell.length_b   1.000
_cell.length_c   1.000
_cell.angle_alpha   90.00
_cell.angle_beta   90.00
_cell.angle_gamma   90.00
#
_symmetry.space_group_name_H-M   'P 1'
#
loop_
_entity.id
_entity.type
_entity.pdbx_description
1 polymer ?
#
loop_
_entity_poly.entity_id
_entity_poly.type
_entity_poly.pdbx_seq_one_letter_code
_entity_poly.pdbx_strand_id
1 'polypeptide(L)'
;MAAHMMVRSCLLLRGVLFPRDLKPHTFSIEHSDNTLQSTKACYGTRGTDSTQEDQVNIPVERLTVSYSRSSGPGGQHVNKVSTKAEVRFHVLTAEWISEDVRQNIFEKNKNRINKAGELLITSELSRSQHRNLADCIEKISAIIAEASETPYEPTAEDIALRAARLEKRNKERLRQKKIHSTTKKSRRQDFD
;
A
#
# COMPACT_ATOMS: atom_id res chain seq x y z
N MET A 1 55.31 15.94 35.11
CA MET A 1 55.20 17.38 34.77
C MET A 1 53.76 17.64 34.39
N ALA A 2 53.12 18.56 35.10
CA ALA A 2 51.72 18.92 34.99
C ALA A 2 51.42 19.68 33.70
N ALA A 3 50.19 19.53 33.18
CA ALA A 3 49.46 20.61 32.51
C ALA A 3 47.97 20.26 32.44
N HIS A 4 47.24 20.77 33.43
CA HIS A 4 45.84 21.17 33.32
C HIS A 4 45.65 22.10 32.12
N MET A 5 44.50 22.05 31.43
CA MET A 5 43.78 23.24 30.90
C MET A 5 42.35 22.86 30.48
N MET A 6 41.37 23.30 31.30
CA MET A 6 40.04 23.72 30.87
C MET A 6 40.15 24.84 29.81
N VAL A 7 39.13 25.08 28.98
CA VAL A 7 38.27 26.30 28.91
C VAL A 7 37.33 26.21 27.68
N ARG A 8 36.10 26.77 27.83
CA ARG A 8 35.10 27.28 26.84
C ARG A 8 33.90 26.34 26.60
N SER A 9 32.73 26.50 27.23
CA SER A 9 31.80 27.65 27.34
C SER A 9 31.39 28.26 25.99
N CYS A 10 30.15 28.00 25.55
CA CYS A 10 29.08 29.00 25.32
C CYS A 10 27.94 28.44 24.46
N LEU A 11 26.74 28.45 25.04
CA LEU A 11 25.47 28.95 24.49
C LEU A 11 25.31 28.98 22.96
N LEU A 12 24.26 28.32 22.46
CA LEU A 12 23.31 28.94 21.53
C LEU A 12 21.94 28.27 21.66
N LEU A 13 21.05 28.96 22.39
CA LEU A 13 19.60 28.86 22.22
C LEU A 13 19.22 29.44 20.86
N ARG A 14 18.35 28.73 20.14
CA ARG A 14 17.35 29.22 19.16
C ARG A 14 16.51 27.99 18.80
N GLY A 15 15.29 27.81 19.32
CA GLY A 15 14.18 28.75 19.22
C GLY A 15 13.48 28.52 17.88
N VAL A 16 12.70 27.45 17.76
CA VAL A 16 11.67 27.35 16.72
C VAL A 16 10.35 27.00 17.39
N LEU A 17 9.60 28.07 17.59
CA LEU A 17 8.22 28.14 18.02
C LEU A 17 7.37 27.61 16.85
N PHE A 18 6.82 26.39 16.96
CA PHE A 18 5.75 25.96 16.06
C PHE A 18 4.41 26.20 16.75
N PRO A 19 3.50 26.97 16.13
CA PRO A 19 2.22 27.30 16.72
C PRO A 19 1.28 26.10 16.74
N ARG A 20 0.39 26.18 17.73
CA ARG A 20 -0.73 25.30 18.04
C ARG A 20 -1.81 25.33 16.95
N ASP A 21 -2.73 24.38 17.11
CA ASP A 21 -4.11 24.35 16.61
C ASP A 21 -4.38 23.62 15.30
N LEU A 22 -4.60 22.30 15.42
CA LEU A 22 -5.59 21.60 14.59
C LEU A 22 -6.62 20.96 15.51
N LYS A 23 -7.82 21.54 15.45
CA LYS A 23 -9.02 21.22 16.24
C LYS A 23 -9.45 19.76 16.00
N PRO A 24 -10.02 19.09 17.01
CA PRO A 24 -10.69 17.81 16.79
C PRO A 24 -11.91 18.03 15.89
N HIS A 25 -12.02 17.25 14.81
CA HIS A 25 -13.29 17.11 14.09
C HIS A 25 -14.30 16.47 15.04
N THR A 26 -15.15 17.30 15.63
CA THR A 26 -16.36 16.88 16.32
C THR A 26 -17.26 16.17 15.32
N PHE A 27 -17.44 14.87 15.53
CA PHE A 27 -18.42 14.04 14.86
C PHE A 27 -19.80 14.37 15.46
N SER A 28 -20.59 15.18 14.74
CA SER A 28 -21.98 15.47 15.11
C SER A 28 -22.88 14.33 14.63
N ILE A 29 -23.55 13.67 15.57
CA ILE A 29 -24.67 12.77 15.31
C ILE A 29 -25.92 13.64 15.22
N GLU A 30 -26.32 13.99 14.00
CA GLU A 30 -27.59 14.69 13.76
C GLU A 30 -28.74 13.68 13.94
N HIS A 31 -29.58 13.94 14.95
CA HIS A 31 -30.85 13.25 15.15
C HIS A 31 -31.86 13.80 14.14
N SER A 32 -32.54 12.90 13.45
CA SER A 32 -33.56 13.19 12.47
C SER A 32 -34.85 13.70 13.13
N ASP A 33 -35.09 15.00 13.11
CA ASP A 33 -36.42 15.56 13.28
C ASP A 33 -37.04 15.88 11.92
N ASN A 34 -37.89 14.94 11.53
CA ASN A 34 -38.82 14.95 10.43
C ASN A 34 -39.94 15.97 10.69
N THR A 35 -40.03 17.07 9.93
CA THR A 35 -41.29 17.83 9.75
C THR A 35 -41.29 18.68 8.46
N LEU A 36 -42.05 18.18 7.47
CA LEU A 36 -42.94 18.85 6.51
C LEU A 36 -42.51 20.00 5.57
N GLN A 37 -43.07 19.83 4.34
CA GLN A 37 -43.66 20.83 3.44
C GLN A 37 -42.87 21.33 2.22
N SER A 38 -43.12 20.61 1.13
CA SER A 38 -43.39 21.08 -0.23
C SER A 38 -43.53 22.60 -0.42
N THR A 39 -42.58 23.20 -1.14
CA THR A 39 -42.88 24.23 -2.14
C THR A 39 -42.16 23.88 -3.44
N LYS A 40 -42.95 23.84 -4.51
CA LYS A 40 -42.52 23.53 -5.87
C LYS A 40 -41.67 24.68 -6.39
N ALA A 41 -40.40 24.41 -6.68
CA ALA A 41 -39.59 25.25 -7.52
C ALA A 41 -38.94 24.36 -8.59
N CYS A 42 -39.40 24.57 -9.83
CA CYS A 42 -38.95 23.88 -11.01
C CYS A 42 -37.58 24.45 -11.41
N TYR A 43 -36.51 23.75 -11.06
CA TYR A 43 -35.18 23.95 -11.64
C TYR A 43 -34.78 22.64 -12.31
N GLY A 44 -34.27 22.74 -13.53
CA GLY A 44 -34.12 21.64 -14.48
C GLY A 44 -33.57 20.36 -13.86
N THR A 45 -34.15 19.25 -14.30
CA THR A 45 -33.63 17.90 -14.16
C THR A 45 -32.20 17.85 -14.71
N ARG A 46 -31.22 18.18 -13.87
CA ARG A 46 -29.88 17.62 -14.02
C ARG A 46 -30.08 16.13 -13.88
N GLY A 47 -29.89 15.40 -14.98
CA GLY A 47 -29.74 13.97 -14.93
C GLY A 47 -28.76 13.69 -13.80
N THR A 48 -29.23 12.98 -12.78
CA THR A 48 -28.35 12.31 -11.85
C THR A 48 -27.66 11.29 -12.73
N ASP A 49 -26.46 11.63 -13.22
CA ASP A 49 -25.51 10.62 -13.66
C ASP A 49 -25.31 9.74 -12.44
N SER A 50 -26.09 8.66 -12.37
CA SER A 50 -25.78 7.53 -11.54
C SER A 50 -24.54 6.92 -12.17
N THR A 51 -23.37 7.54 -11.93
CA THR A 51 -22.10 6.84 -11.91
C THR A 51 -22.28 5.80 -10.82
N GLN A 52 -22.89 4.67 -11.15
CA GLN A 52 -22.84 3.48 -10.34
C GLN A 52 -21.36 3.12 -10.32
N GLU A 53 -20.67 3.56 -9.28
CA GLU A 53 -19.37 3.01 -8.95
C GLU A 53 -19.56 1.50 -8.96
N ASP A 54 -18.73 0.78 -9.73
CA ASP A 54 -18.67 -0.68 -9.76
C ASP A 54 -18.20 -1.18 -8.39
N GLN A 55 -19.05 -1.00 -7.37
CA GLN A 55 -18.84 -1.47 -6.03
C GLN A 55 -19.05 -2.97 -6.07
N VAL A 56 -17.95 -3.70 -6.22
CA VAL A 56 -17.91 -5.15 -6.06
C VAL A 56 -18.47 -5.46 -4.66
N ASN A 57 -19.68 -5.99 -4.62
CA ASN A 57 -20.30 -6.41 -3.37
C ASN A 57 -19.59 -7.68 -2.88
N ILE A 58 -18.76 -7.55 -1.85
CA ILE A 58 -18.00 -8.66 -1.27
C ILE A 58 -18.84 -9.29 -0.15
N PRO A 59 -19.37 -10.51 -0.32
CA PRO A 59 -20.14 -11.18 0.72
C PRO A 59 -19.22 -11.66 1.85
N VAL A 60 -19.26 -10.98 3.00
CA VAL A 60 -18.43 -11.30 4.18
C VAL A 60 -18.66 -12.73 4.68
N GLU A 61 -19.88 -13.27 4.49
CA GLU A 61 -20.26 -14.63 4.90
C GLU A 61 -19.49 -15.74 4.17
N ARG A 62 -19.03 -15.48 2.95
CA ARG A 62 -18.25 -16.44 2.15
C ARG A 62 -16.75 -16.37 2.44
N LEU A 63 -16.32 -15.42 3.27
CA LEU A 63 -14.93 -15.24 3.66
C LEU A 63 -14.64 -15.98 4.96
N THR A 64 -13.53 -16.72 4.99
CA THR A 64 -13.03 -17.31 6.23
C THR A 64 -12.14 -16.29 6.91
N VAL A 65 -12.58 -15.77 8.06
CA VAL A 65 -11.83 -14.80 8.86
C VAL A 65 -11.22 -15.50 10.08
N SER A 66 -9.91 -15.38 10.24
CA SER A 66 -9.19 -15.83 11.43
C SER A 66 -8.44 -14.66 12.06
N TYR A 67 -8.29 -14.72 13.39
CA TYR A 67 -7.55 -13.70 14.14
C TYR A 67 -6.33 -14.31 14.79
N SER A 68 -5.20 -13.63 14.65
CA SER A 68 -3.92 -14.05 15.22
C SER A 68 -3.23 -12.88 15.95
N ARG A 69 -2.13 -13.17 16.65
CA ARG A 69 -1.32 -12.13 17.29
C ARG A 69 -0.47 -11.44 16.23
N SER A 70 -0.29 -10.13 16.38
CA SER A 70 0.59 -9.35 15.49
C SER A 70 2.07 -9.64 15.79
N SER A 71 2.94 -9.45 14.81
CA SER A 71 4.39 -9.72 14.95
C SER A 71 5.22 -8.50 15.40
N GLY A 72 4.56 -7.47 15.94
CA GLY A 72 5.20 -6.20 16.29
C GLY A 72 6.17 -6.26 17.48
N PRO A 73 6.96 -5.20 17.72
CA PRO A 73 7.89 -5.12 18.84
C PRO A 73 7.17 -5.41 20.17
N GLY A 74 7.76 -6.28 20.97
CA GLY A 74 7.14 -6.89 22.15
C GLY A 74 6.53 -5.87 23.11
N GLY A 75 5.34 -6.21 23.62
CA GLY A 75 4.59 -5.41 24.57
C GLY A 75 3.37 -6.17 25.10
N GLN A 76 2.76 -5.65 26.16
CA GLN A 76 1.62 -6.31 26.81
C GLN A 76 0.45 -6.55 25.84
N HIS A 77 0.20 -5.61 24.93
CA HIS A 77 -0.89 -5.70 23.97
C HIS A 77 -0.66 -6.76 22.89
N VAL A 78 0.53 -6.78 22.27
CA VAL A 78 0.91 -7.71 21.18
C VAL A 78 0.84 -9.17 21.64
N ASN A 79 1.29 -9.44 22.87
CA ASN A 79 1.33 -10.79 23.41
C ASN A 79 -0.03 -11.30 23.88
N LYS A 80 -0.97 -10.41 24.22
CA LYS A 80 -2.25 -10.79 24.85
C LYS A 80 -3.42 -10.77 23.88
N VAL A 81 -3.44 -9.85 22.92
CA VAL A 81 -4.60 -9.59 22.07
C VAL A 81 -4.34 -10.04 20.64
N SER A 82 -5.21 -10.92 20.13
CA SER A 82 -5.16 -11.38 18.73
C SER A 82 -5.73 -10.32 17.80
N THR A 83 -4.96 -9.27 17.50
CA THR A 83 -5.47 -8.15 16.69
C THR A 83 -5.27 -8.29 15.20
N LYS A 84 -4.34 -9.14 14.75
CA LYS A 84 -4.08 -9.37 13.34
C LYS A 84 -5.27 -10.10 12.73
N ALA A 85 -5.84 -9.54 11.67
CA ALA A 85 -6.92 -10.16 10.91
C ALA A 85 -6.34 -10.86 9.68
N GLU A 86 -6.79 -12.08 9.45
CA GLU A 86 -6.45 -12.90 8.29
C GLU A 86 -7.77 -13.29 7.61
N VAL A 87 -7.85 -13.03 6.31
CA VAL A 87 -9.01 -13.33 5.48
C VAL A 87 -8.57 -14.28 4.38
N ARG A 88 -9.31 -15.37 4.24
CA ARG A 88 -9.07 -16.43 3.27
C ARG A 88 -10.35 -16.76 2.51
N PHE A 89 -10.22 -16.95 1.21
CA PHE A 89 -11.29 -17.50 0.40
C PHE A 89 -10.72 -18.23 -0.82
N HIS A 90 -11.50 -19.17 -1.36
CA HIS A 90 -11.13 -19.93 -2.54
C HIS A 90 -11.44 -19.10 -3.80
N VAL A 91 -10.41 -18.72 -4.55
CA VAL A 91 -10.57 -17.80 -5.69
C VAL A 91 -11.42 -18.44 -6.79
N LEU A 92 -11.20 -19.71 -7.09
CA LEU A 92 -11.89 -20.39 -8.19
C LEU A 92 -13.38 -20.66 -7.89
N THR A 93 -13.76 -20.78 -6.62
CA THR A 93 -15.16 -21.07 -6.20
C THR A 93 -15.95 -19.80 -5.95
N ALA A 94 -15.32 -18.62 -6.04
CA ALA A 94 -15.98 -17.35 -5.78
C ALA A 94 -16.91 -16.94 -6.94
N GLU A 95 -18.19 -17.32 -6.85
CA GLU A 95 -19.21 -16.98 -7.87
C GLU A 95 -19.48 -15.48 -8.03
N TRP A 96 -19.16 -14.68 -7.01
CA TRP A 96 -19.34 -13.22 -7.01
C TRP A 96 -18.24 -12.49 -7.81
N ILE A 97 -17.28 -13.22 -8.39
CA ILE A 97 -16.22 -12.69 -9.25
C ILE A 97 -16.33 -13.33 -10.63
N SER A 98 -16.29 -12.51 -11.68
CA SER A 98 -16.25 -12.97 -13.08
C SER A 98 -15.06 -13.91 -13.33
N GLU A 99 -15.24 -14.91 -14.21
CA GLU A 99 -14.20 -15.92 -14.51
C GLU A 99 -12.90 -15.27 -15.00
N ASP A 100 -12.98 -14.29 -15.90
CA ASP A 100 -11.80 -13.58 -16.42
C ASP A 100 -11.01 -12.89 -15.31
N VAL A 101 -11.71 -12.26 -14.37
CA VAL A 101 -11.10 -11.60 -13.21
C VAL A 101 -10.51 -12.64 -12.25
N ARG A 102 -11.15 -13.80 -12.05
CA ARG A 102 -10.60 -14.90 -11.24
C ARG A 102 -9.27 -15.40 -11.82
N GLN A 103 -9.17 -15.56 -13.12
CA GLN A 103 -7.93 -15.95 -13.79
C GLN A 103 -6.85 -14.87 -13.64
N ASN A 104 -7.20 -13.60 -13.84
CA ASN A 104 -6.26 -12.49 -13.65
C ASN A 104 -5.75 -12.39 -12.20
N ILE A 105 -6.61 -12.58 -11.19
CA ILE A 105 -6.21 -12.64 -9.78
C ILE A 105 -5.23 -13.80 -9.56
N PHE A 106 -5.54 -14.96 -10.12
CA PHE A 106 -4.66 -16.13 -10.02
C PHE A 106 -3.29 -15.85 -10.65
N GLU A 107 -3.25 -15.13 -11.77
CA GLU A 107 -2.01 -14.78 -12.45
C GLU A 107 -1.18 -13.70 -11.76
N LYS A 108 -1.82 -12.62 -11.32
CA LYS A 108 -1.17 -11.46 -10.68
C LYS A 108 -0.74 -11.79 -9.24
N ASN A 109 -1.52 -12.58 -8.50
CA ASN A 109 -1.31 -12.83 -7.06
C ASN A 109 -0.80 -14.23 -6.72
N LYS A 110 -0.10 -14.93 -7.64
CA LYS A 110 0.47 -16.28 -7.43
C LYS A 110 1.22 -16.45 -6.09
N ASN A 111 1.95 -15.41 -5.67
CA ASN A 111 2.75 -15.45 -4.44
C ASN A 111 1.91 -15.48 -3.14
N ARG A 112 0.63 -15.10 -3.22
CA ARG A 112 -0.29 -15.01 -2.08
C ARG A 112 -1.30 -16.15 -2.05
N ILE A 113 -1.26 -17.04 -3.05
CA ILE A 113 -2.21 -18.14 -3.23
C ILE A 113 -1.58 -19.44 -2.71
N ASN A 114 -2.35 -20.17 -1.90
CA ASN A 114 -1.95 -21.49 -1.42
C ASN A 114 -2.05 -22.56 -2.51
N LYS A 115 -1.43 -23.72 -2.30
CA LYS A 115 -1.56 -24.89 -3.22
C LYS A 115 -3.01 -25.33 -3.44
N ALA A 116 -3.89 -25.04 -2.48
CA ALA A 116 -5.32 -25.31 -2.56
C ALA A 116 -6.11 -24.26 -3.35
N GLY A 117 -5.49 -23.21 -3.91
CA GLY A 117 -6.20 -22.16 -4.66
C GLY A 117 -6.86 -21.08 -3.79
N GLU A 118 -6.50 -21.01 -2.51
CA GLU A 118 -7.00 -20.00 -1.58
C GLU A 118 -6.11 -18.76 -1.55
N LEU A 119 -6.72 -17.58 -1.65
CA LEU A 119 -6.03 -16.30 -1.52
C LEU A 119 -5.95 -15.89 -0.05
N LEU A 120 -4.74 -15.60 0.41
CA LEU A 120 -4.46 -15.18 1.78
C LEU A 120 -4.21 -13.66 1.86
N ILE A 121 -4.98 -12.98 2.71
CA ILE A 121 -4.88 -11.54 2.92
C ILE A 121 -4.84 -11.25 4.40
N THR A 122 -3.82 -10.51 4.84
CA THR A 122 -3.63 -10.18 6.25
C THR A 122 -3.46 -8.69 6.48
N SER A 123 -3.93 -8.21 7.63
CA SER A 123 -3.69 -6.86 8.11
C SER A 123 -3.43 -6.82 9.61
N GLU A 124 -2.46 -5.99 10.00
CA GLU A 124 -2.08 -5.73 11.39
C GLU A 124 -1.73 -4.25 11.64
N LEU A 125 -2.28 -3.34 10.82
CA LEU A 125 -1.98 -1.90 10.87
C LEU A 125 -2.49 -1.24 12.16
N SER A 126 -3.62 -1.69 12.68
CA SER A 126 -4.28 -1.12 13.84
C SER A 126 -4.27 -2.05 15.04
N ARG A 127 -4.47 -1.46 16.22
CA ARG A 127 -4.73 -2.19 17.47
C ARG A 127 -6.15 -2.79 17.56
N SER A 128 -7.03 -2.44 16.63
CA SER A 128 -8.42 -2.93 16.61
C SER A 128 -8.62 -4.01 15.54
N GLN A 129 -9.20 -5.14 15.94
CA GLN A 129 -9.54 -6.24 15.04
C GLN A 129 -10.47 -5.81 13.90
N HIS A 130 -11.51 -5.04 14.23
CA HIS A 130 -12.50 -4.59 13.25
C HIS A 130 -11.89 -3.68 12.18
N ARG A 131 -10.96 -2.80 12.57
CA ARG A 131 -10.23 -1.95 11.62
C ARG A 131 -9.32 -2.77 10.70
N ASN A 132 -8.66 -3.80 11.24
CA ASN A 132 -7.82 -4.68 10.44
C ASN A 132 -8.65 -5.56 9.49
N LEU A 133 -9.85 -5.99 9.89
CA LEU A 133 -10.80 -6.67 9.01
C LEU A 133 -11.24 -5.75 7.86
N ALA A 134 -11.64 -4.51 8.15
CA ALA A 134 -12.03 -3.54 7.14
C ALA A 134 -10.91 -3.29 6.12
N ASP A 135 -9.67 -3.14 6.59
CA ASP A 135 -8.49 -3.01 5.73
C ASP A 135 -8.23 -4.27 4.88
N CYS A 136 -8.49 -5.48 5.41
CA CYS A 136 -8.45 -6.69 4.59
C CYS A 136 -9.50 -6.68 3.47
N ILE A 137 -10.72 -6.20 3.74
CA ILE A 137 -11.77 -6.07 2.73
C ILE A 137 -11.39 -5.04 1.67
N GLU A 138 -10.85 -3.89 2.06
CA GLU A 138 -10.36 -2.86 1.14
C GLU A 138 -9.22 -3.38 0.26
N LYS A 139 -8.32 -4.20 0.82
CA LYS A 139 -7.29 -4.88 0.04
C LYS A 139 -7.88 -5.87 -0.96
N ILE A 140 -8.96 -6.58 -0.61
CA ILE A 140 -9.66 -7.48 -1.54
C ILE A 140 -10.23 -6.67 -2.69
N SER A 141 -10.96 -5.58 -2.40
CA SER A 141 -11.55 -4.76 -3.45
C SER A 141 -10.48 -4.16 -4.37
N ALA A 142 -9.36 -3.70 -3.82
CA ALA A 142 -8.23 -3.20 -4.61
C ALA A 142 -7.62 -4.27 -5.53
N ILE A 143 -7.46 -5.51 -5.05
CA ILE A 143 -6.95 -6.63 -5.87
C ILE A 143 -7.92 -6.93 -7.01
N ILE A 144 -9.23 -6.92 -6.73
CA ILE A 144 -10.25 -7.18 -7.76
C ILE A 144 -10.27 -6.05 -8.78
N ALA A 145 -10.17 -4.79 -8.34
CA ALA A 145 -10.09 -3.64 -9.22
C ALA A 145 -8.85 -3.73 -10.14
N GLU A 146 -7.68 -4.05 -9.57
CA GLU A 146 -6.45 -4.26 -10.35
C GLU A 146 -6.60 -5.42 -11.33
N ALA A 147 -7.24 -6.52 -10.95
CA ALA A 147 -7.45 -7.67 -11.82
C ALA A 147 -8.51 -7.44 -12.89
N SER A 148 -9.47 -6.54 -12.64
CA SER A 148 -10.46 -6.10 -13.61
C SER A 148 -9.89 -5.12 -14.63
N GLU A 149 -8.79 -4.43 -14.29
CA GLU A 149 -8.12 -3.53 -15.22
C GLU A 149 -7.44 -4.32 -16.35
N THR A 150 -7.87 -4.04 -17.59
CA THR A 150 -7.31 -4.63 -18.79
C THR A 150 -5.82 -4.27 -18.89
N PRO A 151 -4.91 -5.24 -19.08
CA PRO A 151 -3.48 -4.96 -19.18
C PRO A 151 -3.22 -4.04 -20.38
N TYR A 152 -2.48 -2.95 -20.13
CA TYR A 152 -2.04 -2.05 -21.21
C TYR A 152 -1.06 -2.77 -22.12
N GLU A 153 -1.39 -2.86 -23.41
CA GLU A 153 -0.48 -3.34 -24.44
C GLU A 153 0.51 -2.23 -24.82
N PRO A 154 1.83 -2.45 -24.66
CA PRO A 154 2.81 -1.42 -24.96
C PRO A 154 2.86 -1.11 -26.46
N THR A 155 2.83 0.18 -26.78
CA THR A 155 3.00 0.65 -28.15
C THR A 155 4.40 0.28 -28.69
N ALA A 156 4.56 0.15 -30.00
CA ALA A 156 5.87 -0.12 -30.62
C ALA A 156 6.96 0.87 -30.16
N GLU A 157 6.59 2.14 -29.95
CA GLU A 157 7.47 3.17 -29.42
C GLU A 157 7.92 2.89 -27.97
N ASP A 158 7.01 2.42 -27.11
CA ASP A 158 7.32 2.04 -25.72
C ASP A 158 8.33 0.90 -25.68
N ILE A 159 8.19 -0.06 -26.59
CA ILE A 159 9.10 -1.21 -26.72
C ILE A 159 10.49 -0.73 -27.15
N ALA A 160 10.57 0.12 -28.18
CA ALA A 160 11.84 0.68 -28.66
C ALA A 160 12.54 1.51 -27.58
N LEU A 161 11.78 2.32 -26.85
CA LEU A 161 12.31 3.16 -25.77
C LEU A 161 12.82 2.32 -24.59
N ARG A 162 12.12 1.23 -24.25
CA ARG A 162 12.57 0.25 -23.24
C ARG A 162 13.88 -0.43 -23.67
N ALA A 163 14.01 -0.82 -24.93
CA ALA A 163 15.25 -1.40 -25.48
C ALA A 163 16.42 -0.42 -25.41
N ALA A 164 16.22 0.83 -25.83
CA ALA A 164 17.24 1.88 -25.77
C ALA A 164 17.71 2.17 -24.32
N ARG A 165 16.78 2.19 -23.35
CA ARG A 165 17.10 2.34 -21.92
C ARG A 165 17.97 1.18 -21.41
N LEU A 166 17.69 -0.05 -21.85
CA LEU A 166 18.46 -1.23 -21.46
C LEU A 166 19.88 -1.19 -22.04
N GLU A 167 20.02 -0.85 -23.31
CA GLU A 167 21.33 -0.68 -23.94
C GLU A 167 22.18 0.37 -23.25
N LYS A 168 21.59 1.53 -22.93
CA LYS A 168 22.27 2.61 -22.22
C LYS A 168 22.79 2.14 -20.86
N ARG A 169 21.96 1.43 -20.07
CA ARG A 169 22.39 0.83 -18.80
C ARG A 169 23.55 -0.15 -18.98
N ASN A 170 23.49 -1.00 -20.01
CA ASN A 170 24.54 -1.98 -20.27
C ASN A 170 25.87 -1.31 -20.68
N LYS A 171 25.82 -0.28 -21.54
CA LYS A 171 26.98 0.52 -21.94
C LYS A 171 27.63 1.19 -20.73
N GLU A 172 26.83 1.80 -19.85
CA GLU A 172 27.33 2.46 -18.65
C GLU A 172 27.97 1.45 -17.67
N ARG A 173 27.32 0.30 -17.44
CA ARG A 173 27.90 -0.79 -16.63
C ARG A 173 29.24 -1.26 -17.16
N LEU A 174 29.37 -1.43 -18.48
CA LEU A 174 30.64 -1.83 -19.12
C LEU A 174 31.71 -0.75 -18.99
N ARG A 175 31.34 0.53 -19.14
CA ARG A 175 32.24 1.67 -18.94
C ARG A 175 32.79 1.68 -17.51
N GLN A 176 31.91 1.55 -16.51
CA GLN A 176 32.31 1.49 -15.10
C GLN A 176 33.24 0.31 -14.82
N LYS A 177 32.96 -0.89 -15.38
CA LYS A 177 33.86 -2.05 -15.26
C LYS A 177 35.23 -1.78 -15.88
N LYS A 178 35.30 -1.13 -17.05
CA LYS A 178 36.57 -0.76 -17.70
C LYS A 178 37.37 0.21 -16.83
N ILE A 179 36.73 1.26 -16.31
CA ILE A 179 37.37 2.23 -15.41
C ILE A 179 37.91 1.52 -14.16
N HIS A 180 37.11 0.65 -13.54
CA HIS A 180 37.57 -0.10 -12.36
C HIS A 180 38.76 -1.01 -12.68
N SER A 181 38.74 -1.67 -13.83
CA SER A 181 39.85 -2.52 -14.29
C SER A 181 41.12 -1.71 -14.52
N THR A 182 41.03 -0.55 -15.17
CA THR A 182 42.20 0.31 -15.41
C THR A 182 42.75 0.86 -14.10
N THR A 183 41.89 1.32 -13.20
CA THR A 183 42.29 1.78 -11.86
C THR A 183 42.93 0.67 -11.03
N LYS A 184 42.46 -0.58 -11.11
CA LYS A 184 43.11 -1.71 -10.44
C LYS A 184 44.48 -2.02 -11.03
N LYS A 185 44.61 -1.97 -12.36
CA LYS A 185 45.89 -2.19 -13.05
C LYS A 185 46.91 -1.12 -12.66
N SER A 186 46.51 0.15 -12.62
CA SER A 186 47.41 1.26 -12.24
C SER A 186 47.85 1.23 -10.78
N ARG A 187 47.16 0.49 -9.91
CA ARG A 187 47.51 0.32 -8.49
C ARG A 187 48.47 -0.85 -8.24
N ARG A 188 48.75 -1.70 -9.24
CA ARG A 188 49.76 -2.75 -9.07
C ARG A 188 51.13 -2.08 -9.02
N GLN A 189 51.87 -2.33 -7.96
CA GLN A 189 53.32 -2.10 -7.94
C GLN A 189 53.97 -3.35 -8.55
N ASP A 190 54.78 -3.14 -9.58
CA ASP A 190 55.67 -4.18 -10.08
C ASP A 190 56.85 -4.26 -9.11
N PHE A 191 57.03 -5.42 -8.51
CA PHE A 191 58.21 -5.75 -7.71
C PHE A 191 59.15 -6.52 -8.63
N ASP A 192 60.17 -5.83 -9.14
CA ASP A 192 61.30 -6.42 -9.87
C ASP A 192 62.31 -7.05 -8.90
#